data_AF-A0A2E7UQX2-F1
#
_entry.id   AF-A0A2E7UQX2-F1
#
_cell.length_a   1.000
_cell.length_b   1.000
_cell.length_c   1.000
_cell.angle_alpha   90.00
_cell.angle_beta   90.00
_cell.angle_gamma   90.00
#
_symmetry.space_group_name_H-M   'P 1'
#
loop_
_entity.id
_entity.type
_entity.pdbx_description
1 polymer ?
#
loop_
_entity_poly.entity_id
_entity_poly.type
_entity_poly.pdbx_seq_one_letter_code
_entity_poly.pdbx_strand_id
1 'polypeptide(L)'
;MSVQRFGSPLALLGLFGMLGCTGAEPSVPVAPLPDGWVSTILETPDQVLALFDADTEGWAALHRGDLTRALNATEPDLAARAHQELYDTRQHLLSLLRTTAPELARSWAAHTLPSGTALHTWAALVAVDADVDPTPLLALAPPPADSDWAHVHAALGSDLPEEARFAVVADRAAGTVGDCLRAHLAVRQSNSTALASLDQACSEPFLQEAGGTRAFPDPLRLHTWILVHPTPSPPVAPLAATVFSASWSPGDQASPATGPTATALGLGLASSPDEALRQVQSATETLDRWEQAGPWPGATLAADLDAFALYRTRLITAWAEEAAEPAITAEALRAIRDTNAGRTIGPTRPPSLLALEATVSVQTGHIRAALPALQALSPLNPILPELPALTEVVNDLQVASTLGRSGDSKEP
;
A
#
# COMPACT_ATOMS: atom_id res chain seq x y z
N MET A 1 -29.71 3.16 -75.60
CA MET A 1 -29.58 3.19 -74.12
C MET A 1 -28.76 4.41 -73.74
N SER A 2 -29.41 5.37 -73.08
CA SER A 2 -28.87 6.38 -72.15
C SER A 2 -29.79 7.60 -72.20
N VAL A 3 -30.63 7.68 -71.17
CA VAL A 3 -31.59 8.73 -70.91
C VAL A 3 -30.89 9.86 -70.14
N GLN A 4 -30.95 11.05 -70.73
CA GLN A 4 -31.27 12.36 -70.13
C GLN A 4 -31.05 12.65 -68.61
N ARG A 5 -30.30 13.75 -68.41
CA ARG A 5 -30.68 15.06 -67.81
C ARG A 5 -30.45 15.38 -66.31
N PHE A 6 -30.17 16.69 -66.15
CA PHE A 6 -30.18 17.60 -64.99
C PHE A 6 -28.98 17.47 -64.04
N GLY A 7 -28.25 18.52 -63.66
CA GLY A 7 -28.58 19.94 -63.51
C GLY A 7 -28.28 20.33 -62.05
N SER A 8 -27.22 21.10 -61.81
CA SER A 8 -26.92 21.76 -60.51
C SER A 8 -27.90 22.94 -60.27
N PRO A 9 -27.93 23.68 -59.13
CA PRO A 9 -27.31 23.58 -57.80
C PRO A 9 -28.32 23.88 -56.63
N LEU A 10 -27.80 24.19 -55.42
CA LEU A 10 -28.38 24.93 -54.26
C LEU A 10 -28.71 24.17 -52.95
N ALA A 11 -27.86 24.46 -51.96
CA ALA A 11 -28.13 24.88 -50.58
C ALA A 11 -29.24 24.22 -49.75
N LEU A 12 -28.88 23.76 -48.54
CA LEU A 12 -29.63 24.11 -47.33
C LEU A 12 -28.77 23.92 -46.04
N LEU A 13 -28.78 24.97 -45.21
CA LEU A 13 -28.43 24.97 -43.79
C LEU A 13 -29.50 24.23 -42.97
N GLY A 14 -29.11 23.64 -41.84
CA GLY A 14 -30.00 23.23 -40.74
C GLY A 14 -29.41 22.07 -39.93
N LEU A 15 -28.72 22.34 -38.81
CA LEU A 15 -29.24 22.41 -37.43
C LEU A 15 -29.55 21.04 -36.78
N PHE A 16 -28.89 20.82 -35.63
CA PHE A 16 -29.27 20.01 -34.46
C PHE A 16 -29.44 18.49 -34.61
N GLY A 17 -28.46 17.78 -34.05
CA GLY A 17 -28.68 16.51 -33.36
C GLY A 17 -28.00 16.58 -31.99
N MET A 18 -28.72 17.06 -30.98
CA MET A 18 -28.45 16.72 -29.58
C MET A 18 -28.84 15.25 -29.37
N LEU A 19 -27.86 14.42 -29.07
CA LEU A 19 -27.97 13.16 -28.32
C LEU A 19 -26.65 13.14 -27.52
N GLY A 20 -26.61 13.35 -26.22
CA GLY A 20 -27.47 12.79 -25.19
C GLY A 20 -26.54 11.98 -24.30
N CYS A 21 -26.30 12.45 -23.08
CA CYS A 21 -25.57 11.70 -22.06
C CYS A 21 -26.22 10.32 -21.89
N THR A 22 -25.48 9.26 -22.19
CA THR A 22 -25.69 7.96 -21.57
C THR A 22 -24.50 7.74 -20.65
N GLY A 23 -24.79 7.63 -19.36
CA GLY A 23 -23.80 7.59 -18.29
C GLY A 23 -22.72 6.56 -18.56
N ALA A 24 -21.47 6.96 -18.30
CA ALA A 24 -20.50 5.96 -17.89
C ALA A 24 -21.04 5.37 -16.59
N GLU A 25 -21.50 4.13 -16.65
CA GLU A 25 -21.69 3.31 -15.46
C GLU A 25 -20.44 3.41 -14.58
N PRO A 26 -20.58 3.46 -13.25
CA PRO A 26 -19.42 3.28 -12.38
C PRO A 26 -18.72 1.99 -12.80
N SER A 27 -17.40 2.08 -12.94
CA SER A 27 -16.50 0.98 -13.25
C SER A 27 -16.91 -0.28 -12.48
N VAL A 28 -17.22 -1.34 -13.23
CA VAL A 28 -17.47 -2.68 -12.70
C VAL A 28 -16.33 -3.05 -11.74
N PRO A 29 -16.63 -3.51 -10.51
CA PRO A 29 -15.60 -3.98 -9.58
C PRO A 29 -14.77 -5.11 -10.20
N VAL A 30 -13.52 -5.12 -9.76
CA VAL A 30 -12.38 -5.98 -10.08
C VAL A 30 -12.76 -7.44 -10.40
N ALA A 31 -12.08 -8.03 -11.39
CA ALA A 31 -12.21 -9.44 -11.73
C ALA A 31 -11.98 -10.35 -10.50
N PRO A 32 -12.70 -11.48 -10.36
CA PRO A 32 -12.56 -12.38 -9.22
C PRO A 32 -11.15 -12.95 -9.11
N LEU A 33 -10.70 -13.18 -7.88
CA LEU A 33 -9.48 -13.91 -7.55
C LEU A 33 -9.50 -15.31 -8.18
N PRO A 34 -8.54 -15.67 -9.05
CA PRO A 34 -8.45 -17.03 -9.59
C PRO A 34 -7.83 -18.05 -8.60
N ASP A 35 -8.06 -19.35 -8.86
CA ASP A 35 -7.88 -20.51 -7.96
C ASP A 35 -6.64 -21.38 -8.27
N GLY A 36 -6.13 -22.15 -7.28
CA GLY A 36 -5.52 -23.46 -7.58
C GLY A 36 -4.05 -23.73 -7.22
N TRP A 37 -3.34 -22.88 -6.46
CA TRP A 37 -1.95 -23.20 -6.11
C TRP A 37 -1.84 -24.32 -5.06
N VAL A 38 -2.75 -24.34 -4.08
CA VAL A 38 -2.79 -25.40 -3.05
C VAL A 38 -3.03 -26.75 -3.72
N SER A 39 -3.90 -26.81 -4.74
CA SER A 39 -4.10 -28.04 -5.53
C SER A 39 -2.84 -28.51 -6.22
N THR A 40 -1.98 -27.61 -6.73
CA THR A 40 -0.71 -28.01 -7.34
C THR A 40 0.27 -28.65 -6.34
N ILE A 41 0.33 -28.16 -5.09
CA ILE A 41 1.11 -28.81 -4.03
C ILE A 41 0.56 -30.19 -3.74
N LEU A 42 -0.77 -30.32 -3.64
CA LEU A 42 -1.44 -31.56 -3.30
C LEU A 42 -1.35 -32.62 -4.41
N GLU A 43 -1.44 -32.21 -5.68
CA GLU A 43 -1.49 -33.09 -6.86
C GLU A 43 -0.10 -33.44 -7.41
N THR A 44 0.85 -32.50 -7.39
CA THR A 44 2.17 -32.65 -8.01
C THR A 44 3.34 -32.18 -7.10
N PRO A 45 3.51 -32.76 -5.89
CA PRO A 45 4.49 -32.29 -4.90
C PRO A 45 5.96 -32.38 -5.36
N ASP A 46 6.32 -33.40 -6.15
CA ASP A 46 7.71 -33.59 -6.62
C ASP A 46 8.20 -32.43 -7.49
N GLN A 47 7.31 -31.83 -8.27
CA GLN A 47 7.66 -30.71 -9.12
C GLN A 47 7.87 -29.41 -8.30
N VAL A 48 7.21 -29.28 -7.14
CA VAL A 48 7.44 -28.18 -6.18
C VAL A 48 8.78 -28.35 -5.48
N LEU A 49 9.11 -29.57 -5.05
CA LEU A 49 10.38 -29.88 -4.37
C LEU A 49 11.60 -29.62 -5.26
N ALA A 50 11.53 -29.97 -6.54
CA ALA A 50 12.62 -29.72 -7.50
C ALA A 50 12.98 -28.23 -7.66
N LEU A 51 12.06 -27.31 -7.34
CA LEU A 51 12.30 -25.86 -7.41
C LEU A 51 13.00 -25.32 -6.16
N PHE A 52 12.77 -25.92 -4.99
CA PHE A 52 13.57 -25.63 -3.80
C PHE A 52 15.03 -26.05 -3.97
N ASP A 53 15.28 -27.13 -4.69
CA ASP A 53 16.64 -27.61 -4.94
C ASP A 53 17.43 -26.68 -5.90
N ALA A 54 16.74 -25.86 -6.70
CA ALA A 54 17.37 -24.94 -7.64
C ALA A 54 18.01 -23.71 -6.97
N ASP A 55 17.37 -23.14 -5.93
CA ASP A 55 17.90 -22.01 -5.13
C ASP A 55 17.34 -22.04 -3.70
N THR A 56 17.77 -23.01 -2.90
CA THR A 56 17.22 -23.27 -1.56
C THR A 56 17.37 -22.07 -0.62
N GLU A 57 18.48 -21.35 -0.70
CA GLU A 57 18.73 -20.20 0.17
C GLU A 57 17.87 -19.00 -0.23
N GLY A 58 17.68 -18.74 -1.53
CA GLY A 58 16.78 -17.71 -2.04
C GLY A 58 15.34 -17.94 -1.61
N TRP A 59 14.85 -19.17 -1.74
CA TRP A 59 13.50 -19.55 -1.28
C TRP A 59 13.32 -19.39 0.22
N ALA A 60 14.29 -19.86 1.00
CA ALA A 60 14.25 -19.71 2.45
C ALA A 60 14.27 -18.23 2.88
N ALA A 61 15.02 -17.38 2.17
CA ALA A 61 15.06 -15.95 2.41
C ALA A 61 13.70 -15.28 2.13
N LEU A 62 13.12 -15.54 0.95
CA LEU A 62 11.83 -15.01 0.56
C LEU A 62 10.73 -15.37 1.56
N HIS A 63 10.65 -16.65 1.94
CA HIS A 63 9.68 -17.16 2.90
C HIS A 63 9.81 -16.57 4.31
N ARG A 64 11.04 -16.34 4.77
CA ARG A 64 11.29 -15.68 6.06
C ARG A 64 11.08 -14.17 5.98
N GLY A 65 10.82 -13.64 4.79
CA GLY A 65 10.78 -12.22 4.48
C GLY A 65 12.11 -11.51 4.71
N ASP A 66 13.24 -12.22 4.56
CA ASP A 66 14.56 -11.61 4.39
C ASP A 66 14.67 -11.11 2.94
N LEU A 67 13.96 -10.01 2.67
CA LEU A 67 13.89 -9.43 1.33
C LEU A 67 15.28 -8.98 0.87
N THR A 68 16.17 -8.53 1.75
CA THR A 68 17.54 -8.14 1.39
C THR A 68 18.27 -9.30 0.70
N ARG A 69 18.16 -10.51 1.27
CA ARG A 69 18.77 -11.69 0.67
C ARG A 69 18.00 -12.19 -0.55
N ALA A 70 16.67 -12.15 -0.51
CA ALA A 70 15.82 -12.59 -1.63
C ALA A 70 15.98 -11.72 -2.89
N LEU A 71 16.21 -10.41 -2.76
CA LEU A 71 16.50 -9.50 -3.88
C LEU A 71 17.81 -9.85 -4.61
N ASN A 72 18.74 -10.53 -3.93
CA ASN A 72 20.03 -10.95 -4.47
C ASN A 72 20.07 -12.43 -4.88
N ALA A 73 18.91 -13.06 -5.01
CA ALA A 73 18.82 -14.47 -5.39
C ALA A 73 19.34 -14.72 -6.79
N THR A 74 19.78 -15.96 -7.02
CA THR A 74 20.33 -16.37 -8.33
C THR A 74 19.23 -16.64 -9.35
N GLU A 75 18.04 -17.01 -8.87
CA GLU A 75 16.84 -17.18 -9.67
C GLU A 75 16.17 -15.82 -9.95
N PRO A 76 16.08 -15.36 -11.21
CA PRO A 76 15.48 -14.07 -11.56
C PRO A 76 14.02 -13.93 -11.14
N ASP A 77 13.24 -15.01 -11.18
CA ASP A 77 11.83 -14.98 -10.78
C ASP A 77 11.68 -14.78 -9.27
N LEU A 78 12.64 -15.27 -8.48
CA LEU A 78 12.65 -15.06 -7.03
C LEU A 78 13.00 -13.61 -6.67
N ALA A 79 14.00 -13.05 -7.33
CA ALA A 79 14.36 -11.65 -7.16
C ALA A 79 13.19 -10.72 -7.55
N ALA A 80 12.53 -10.98 -8.69
CA ALA A 80 11.37 -10.20 -9.13
C ALA A 80 10.22 -10.21 -8.10
N ARG A 81 10.00 -11.32 -7.39
CA ARG A 81 8.99 -11.41 -6.32
C ARG A 81 9.38 -10.64 -5.06
N ALA A 82 10.64 -10.72 -4.66
CA ALA A 82 11.15 -9.90 -3.56
C ALA A 82 11.00 -8.41 -3.88
N HIS A 83 11.23 -8.02 -5.14
CA HIS A 83 10.97 -6.66 -5.63
C HIS A 83 9.48 -6.28 -5.54
N GLN A 84 8.57 -7.17 -5.94
CA GLN A 84 7.12 -6.94 -5.86
C GLN A 84 6.64 -6.79 -4.40
N GLU A 85 7.01 -7.71 -3.50
CA GLU A 85 6.63 -7.66 -2.09
C GLU A 85 7.17 -6.39 -1.41
N LEU A 86 8.38 -5.95 -1.78
CA LEU A 86 8.96 -4.69 -1.31
C LEU A 86 8.19 -3.47 -1.86
N TYR A 87 7.78 -3.51 -3.12
CA TYR A 87 6.97 -2.47 -3.75
C TYR A 87 5.61 -2.34 -3.04
N ASP A 88 4.90 -3.45 -2.82
CA ASP A 88 3.61 -3.48 -2.12
C ASP A 88 3.73 -2.99 -0.67
N THR A 89 4.79 -3.41 0.03
CA THR A 89 5.10 -2.91 1.38
C THR A 89 5.25 -1.39 1.39
N ARG A 90 5.97 -0.81 0.41
CA ARG A 90 6.12 0.65 0.31
C ARG A 90 4.82 1.36 -0.03
N GLN A 91 3.96 0.77 -0.86
CA GLN A 91 2.63 1.32 -1.16
C GLN A 91 1.80 1.49 0.12
N HIS A 92 1.75 0.45 0.96
CA HIS A 92 1.07 0.55 2.24
C HIS A 92 1.74 1.54 3.20
N LEU A 93 3.08 1.58 3.28
CA LEU A 93 3.77 2.59 4.10
C LEU A 93 3.51 4.02 3.62
N LEU A 94 3.36 4.24 2.31
CA LEU A 94 2.96 5.55 1.75
C LEU A 94 1.53 5.89 2.16
N SER A 95 0.61 4.93 2.12
CA SER A 95 -0.77 5.11 2.61
C SER A 95 -0.82 5.43 4.11
N LEU A 96 0.00 4.74 4.91
CA LEU A 96 0.18 5.03 6.33
C LEU A 96 0.67 6.47 6.54
N LEU A 97 1.69 6.93 5.81
CA LEU A 97 2.17 8.31 5.90
C LEU A 97 1.07 9.32 5.54
N ARG A 98 0.36 9.08 4.43
CA ARG A 98 -0.74 9.93 3.95
C ARG A 98 -1.90 10.03 4.94
N THR A 99 -2.09 9.01 5.77
CA THR A 99 -3.07 9.03 6.86
C THR A 99 -2.51 9.70 8.12
N THR A 100 -1.30 9.33 8.52
CA THR A 100 -0.71 9.69 9.82
C THR A 100 -0.29 11.17 9.86
N ALA A 101 0.28 11.69 8.77
CA ALA A 101 0.79 13.07 8.75
C ALA A 101 -0.31 14.13 8.94
N PRO A 102 -1.44 14.09 8.20
CA PRO A 102 -2.57 14.99 8.45
C PRO A 102 -3.15 14.85 9.86
N GLU A 103 -3.34 13.62 10.35
CA GLU A 103 -3.89 13.38 11.68
C GLU A 103 -2.96 13.87 12.80
N LEU A 104 -1.65 13.76 12.61
CA LEU A 104 -0.66 14.28 13.54
C LEU A 104 -0.76 15.80 13.64
N ALA A 105 -0.78 16.50 12.51
CA ALA A 105 -0.90 17.95 12.48
C ALA A 105 -2.22 18.43 13.14
N ARG A 106 -3.35 17.77 12.87
CA ARG A 106 -4.65 18.07 13.49
C ARG A 106 -4.63 17.82 15.00
N SER A 107 -4.11 16.67 15.42
CA SER A 107 -4.03 16.30 16.84
C SER A 107 -3.18 17.28 17.62
N TRP A 108 -2.08 17.77 17.04
CA TRP A 108 -1.25 18.81 17.66
C TRP A 108 -1.94 20.17 17.72
N ALA A 109 -2.62 20.57 16.63
CA ALA A 109 -3.39 21.81 16.59
C ALA A 109 -4.46 21.87 17.68
N ALA A 110 -5.12 20.74 17.97
CA ALA A 110 -6.12 20.64 19.03
C ALA A 110 -5.56 20.88 20.45
N HIS A 111 -4.26 20.62 20.69
CA HIS A 111 -3.63 20.68 22.01
C HIS A 111 -2.66 21.85 22.19
N THR A 112 -2.55 22.74 21.19
CA THR A 112 -1.61 23.88 21.03
C THR A 112 -0.36 23.52 20.23
N LEU A 113 -0.29 24.05 19.00
CA LEU A 113 0.92 24.01 18.18
C LEU A 113 1.98 24.97 18.74
N PRO A 114 3.27 24.55 18.83
CA PRO A 114 4.35 25.47 19.14
C PRO A 114 4.39 26.64 18.14
N SER A 115 4.61 27.86 18.63
CA SER A 115 4.69 29.03 17.76
C SER A 115 5.77 28.85 16.68
N GLY A 116 5.42 29.09 15.43
CA GLY A 116 6.34 29.02 14.29
C GLY A 116 6.64 27.60 13.77
N THR A 117 5.94 26.56 14.25
CA THR A 117 6.06 25.18 13.76
C THR A 117 5.75 25.05 12.25
N ALA A 118 6.48 24.17 11.57
CA ALA A 118 6.27 23.79 10.19
C ALA A 118 5.52 22.46 10.02
N LEU A 119 5.13 21.78 11.11
CA LEU A 119 4.41 20.50 11.06
C LEU A 119 3.17 20.52 10.17
N HIS A 120 2.38 21.59 10.25
CA HIS A 120 1.17 21.77 9.44
C HIS A 120 1.49 21.92 7.94
N THR A 121 2.57 22.63 7.60
CA THR A 121 3.06 22.77 6.23
C THR A 121 3.65 21.46 5.70
N TRP A 122 4.39 20.72 6.53
CA TRP A 122 4.90 19.38 6.18
C TRP A 122 3.77 18.40 5.89
N ALA A 123 2.72 18.38 6.72
CA ALA A 123 1.54 17.56 6.46
C ALA A 123 0.77 18.02 5.21
N ALA A 124 0.70 19.33 4.95
CA ALA A 124 0.09 19.87 3.72
C ALA A 124 0.86 19.46 2.46
N LEU A 125 2.18 19.32 2.54
CA LEU A 125 3.00 18.78 1.44
C LEU A 125 2.66 17.32 1.14
N VAL A 126 2.44 16.49 2.17
CA VAL A 126 1.94 15.10 2.01
C VAL A 126 0.57 15.08 1.32
N ALA A 127 -0.33 15.99 1.70
CA ALA A 127 -1.66 16.07 1.10
C ALA A 127 -1.58 16.45 -0.39
N VAL A 128 -0.78 17.46 -0.75
CA VAL A 128 -0.59 17.85 -2.16
C VAL A 128 0.08 16.77 -2.99
N ASP A 129 1.03 16.01 -2.42
CA ASP A 129 1.64 14.86 -3.10
C ASP A 129 0.63 13.72 -3.38
N ALA A 130 -0.46 13.67 -2.61
CA ALA A 130 -1.60 12.77 -2.82
C ALA A 130 -2.74 13.42 -3.64
N ASP A 131 -2.50 14.58 -4.26
CA ASP A 131 -3.50 15.40 -4.98
C ASP A 131 -4.73 15.79 -4.13
N VAL A 132 -4.57 15.85 -2.80
CA VAL A 132 -5.57 16.33 -1.84
C VAL A 132 -5.41 17.84 -1.62
N ASP A 133 -6.52 18.54 -1.31
CA ASP A 133 -6.49 19.97 -0.98
C ASP A 133 -5.68 20.22 0.32
N PRO A 134 -4.58 21.01 0.28
CA PRO A 134 -3.79 21.32 1.47
C PRO A 134 -4.44 22.37 2.38
N THR A 135 -5.42 23.13 1.89
CA THR A 135 -5.96 24.33 2.55
C THR A 135 -6.39 24.07 4.01
N PRO A 136 -7.09 22.96 4.34
CA PRO A 136 -7.47 22.68 5.72
C PRO A 136 -6.28 22.48 6.67
N LEU A 137 -5.15 21.97 6.17
CA LEU A 137 -3.94 21.78 6.97
C LEU A 137 -3.16 23.09 7.13
N LEU A 138 -3.10 23.91 6.08
CA LEU A 138 -2.49 25.23 6.16
C LEU A 138 -3.23 26.15 7.15
N ALA A 139 -4.55 26.01 7.27
CA ALA A 139 -5.37 26.80 8.17
C ALA A 139 -5.14 26.49 9.68
N LEU A 140 -4.40 25.42 10.02
CA LEU A 140 -4.15 25.04 11.42
C LEU A 140 -3.25 26.04 12.17
N ALA A 141 -2.39 26.77 11.45
CA ALA A 141 -1.45 27.71 12.03
C ALA A 141 -1.00 28.78 11.01
N PRO A 142 -0.49 29.94 11.47
CA PRO A 142 0.14 30.90 10.56
C PRO A 142 1.42 30.33 9.92
N PRO A 143 1.97 30.99 8.89
CA PRO A 143 3.21 30.57 8.24
C PRO A 143 4.34 30.26 9.24
N PRO A 144 5.14 29.20 9.00
CA PRO A 144 6.25 28.82 9.86
C PRO A 144 7.27 29.95 10.05
N ALA A 145 8.01 29.91 11.17
CA ALA A 145 9.06 30.89 11.44
C ALA A 145 10.35 30.63 10.63
N ASP A 146 10.58 29.37 10.26
CA ASP A 146 11.67 29.00 9.35
C ASP A 146 11.37 29.52 7.93
N SER A 147 12.35 30.20 7.32
CA SER A 147 12.15 30.89 6.04
C SER A 147 11.90 29.92 4.89
N ASP A 148 12.57 28.76 4.88
CA ASP A 148 12.42 27.79 3.80
C ASP A 148 11.03 27.16 3.86
N TRP A 149 10.57 26.81 5.07
CA TRP A 149 9.21 26.32 5.29
C TRP A 149 8.13 27.38 5.08
N ALA A 150 8.41 28.66 5.33
CA ALA A 150 7.50 29.76 5.00
C ALA A 150 7.30 29.91 3.49
N HIS A 151 8.36 29.70 2.69
CA HIS A 151 8.25 29.69 1.23
C HIS A 151 7.40 28.53 0.71
N VAL A 152 7.57 27.32 1.29
CA VAL A 152 6.72 26.17 0.94
C VAL A 152 5.26 26.43 1.34
N HIS A 153 5.01 26.99 2.52
CA HIS A 153 3.66 27.35 2.96
C HIS A 153 2.98 28.33 1.99
N ALA A 154 3.69 29.37 1.53
CA ALA A 154 3.18 30.32 0.54
C ALA A 154 2.89 29.67 -0.82
N ALA A 155 3.76 28.76 -1.27
CA ALA A 155 3.55 28.00 -2.50
C ALA A 155 2.31 27.09 -2.44
N LEU A 156 2.11 26.41 -1.30
CA LEU A 156 0.94 25.56 -1.03
C LEU A 156 -0.36 26.34 -0.90
N GLY A 157 -0.32 27.57 -0.36
CA GLY A 157 -1.49 28.44 -0.17
C GLY A 157 -1.88 29.26 -1.40
N SER A 158 -1.19 29.08 -2.53
CA SER A 158 -1.52 29.75 -3.79
C SER A 158 -2.67 29.05 -4.51
N ASP A 159 -3.20 29.66 -5.58
CA ASP A 159 -4.13 28.99 -6.48
C ASP A 159 -3.40 27.80 -7.14
N LEU A 160 -3.72 26.60 -6.66
CA LEU A 160 -3.21 25.32 -7.17
C LEU A 160 -4.24 24.69 -8.12
N PRO A 161 -3.83 24.17 -9.28
CA PRO A 161 -4.70 23.42 -10.19
C PRO A 161 -5.23 22.14 -9.52
N GLU A 162 -6.22 21.46 -10.11
CA GLU A 162 -6.65 20.15 -9.62
C GLU A 162 -5.60 19.07 -9.88
N GLU A 163 -4.99 19.09 -11.07
CA GLU A 163 -3.95 18.15 -11.48
C GLU A 163 -2.54 18.77 -11.36
N ALA A 164 -1.53 17.94 -11.11
CA ALA A 164 -0.12 18.34 -11.04
C ALA A 164 0.19 19.43 -9.99
N ARG A 165 -0.57 19.45 -8.88
CA ARG A 165 -0.39 20.40 -7.76
C ARG A 165 1.04 20.42 -7.24
N PHE A 166 1.62 19.24 -7.06
CA PHE A 166 2.98 19.09 -6.57
C PHE A 166 4.02 19.80 -7.46
N ALA A 167 3.88 19.70 -8.79
CA ALA A 167 4.81 20.33 -9.72
C ALA A 167 4.79 21.86 -9.58
N VAL A 168 3.59 22.43 -9.45
CA VAL A 168 3.41 23.87 -9.23
C VAL A 168 4.03 24.32 -7.90
N VAL A 169 3.89 23.53 -6.84
CA VAL A 169 4.50 23.82 -5.54
C VAL A 169 6.03 23.77 -5.62
N ALA A 170 6.59 22.75 -6.28
CA ALA A 170 8.03 22.61 -6.47
C ALA A 170 8.63 23.80 -7.25
N ASP A 171 7.92 24.30 -8.25
CA ASP A 171 8.37 25.46 -9.04
C ASP A 171 8.30 26.80 -8.27
N ARG A 172 7.32 26.93 -7.37
CA ARG A 172 7.06 28.17 -6.61
C ARG A 172 7.85 28.25 -5.30
N ALA A 173 8.18 27.12 -4.69
CA ALA A 173 8.94 27.08 -3.45
C ALA A 173 10.39 27.56 -3.66
N ALA A 174 10.90 28.29 -2.68
CA ALA A 174 12.28 28.78 -2.65
C ALA A 174 13.03 28.20 -1.44
N GLY A 175 14.34 28.44 -1.38
CA GLY A 175 15.19 27.93 -0.31
C GLY A 175 15.57 26.45 -0.50
N THR A 176 16.23 25.88 0.50
CA THR A 176 16.79 24.52 0.41
C THR A 176 15.70 23.45 0.29
N VAL A 177 14.57 23.64 0.98
CA VAL A 177 13.41 22.76 0.85
C VAL A 177 12.86 22.81 -0.58
N GLY A 178 12.74 23.99 -1.20
CA GLY A 178 12.33 24.15 -2.59
C GLY A 178 13.28 23.48 -3.59
N ASP A 179 14.60 23.54 -3.36
CA ASP A 179 15.59 22.81 -4.16
C ASP A 179 15.38 21.30 -4.10
N CYS A 180 15.11 20.75 -2.91
CA CYS A 180 14.76 19.35 -2.75
C CYS A 180 13.43 19.00 -3.47
N LEU A 181 12.37 19.82 -3.35
CA LEU A 181 11.10 19.59 -4.06
C LEU A 181 11.30 19.49 -5.58
N ARG A 182 12.14 20.38 -6.14
CA ARG A 182 12.51 20.35 -7.57
C ARG A 182 13.33 19.12 -7.93
N ALA A 183 14.21 18.66 -7.03
CA ALA A 183 14.94 17.41 -7.22
C ALA A 183 13.98 16.21 -7.29
N HIS A 184 13.01 16.10 -6.38
CA HIS A 184 11.96 15.07 -6.47
C HIS A 184 11.19 15.14 -7.79
N LEU A 185 10.75 16.34 -8.20
CA LEU A 185 10.04 16.52 -9.47
C LEU A 185 10.90 16.06 -10.67
N ALA A 186 12.18 16.44 -10.70
CA ALA A 186 13.09 16.07 -11.77
C ALA A 186 13.33 14.55 -11.84
N VAL A 187 13.51 13.88 -10.70
CA VAL A 187 13.69 12.42 -10.66
C VAL A 187 12.41 11.72 -11.15
N ARG A 188 11.22 12.16 -10.68
CA ARG A 188 9.93 11.63 -11.11
C ARG A 188 9.68 11.82 -12.62
N GLN A 189 10.04 12.98 -13.18
CA GLN A 189 9.85 13.27 -14.62
C GLN A 189 10.84 12.55 -15.53
N SER A 190 12.07 12.34 -15.07
CA SER A 190 13.12 11.69 -15.85
C SER A 190 13.06 10.16 -15.78
N ASN A 191 12.18 9.59 -14.94
CA ASN A 191 12.17 8.17 -14.59
C ASN A 191 13.59 7.66 -14.26
N SER A 192 14.40 8.50 -13.63
CA SER A 192 15.80 8.20 -13.34
C SER A 192 15.90 7.43 -12.03
N THR A 193 16.69 6.36 -12.02
CA THR A 193 17.07 5.63 -10.81
C THR A 193 18.10 6.36 -9.95
N ALA A 194 18.48 7.59 -10.31
CA ALA A 194 19.45 8.41 -9.59
C ALA A 194 18.90 8.97 -8.26
N LEU A 195 18.26 8.13 -7.43
CA LEU A 195 17.85 8.49 -6.06
C LEU A 195 19.03 9.04 -5.22
N ALA A 196 20.26 8.62 -5.53
CA ALA A 196 21.46 9.13 -4.87
C ALA A 196 21.68 10.65 -5.06
N SER A 197 21.10 11.28 -6.10
CA SER A 197 21.12 12.74 -6.23
C SER A 197 20.09 13.43 -5.34
N LEU A 198 19.02 12.74 -4.93
CA LEU A 198 18.08 13.25 -3.91
C LEU A 198 18.77 13.37 -2.56
N ASP A 199 19.60 12.39 -2.18
CA ASP A 199 20.34 12.43 -0.90
C ASP A 199 21.30 13.63 -0.81
N GLN A 200 21.70 14.21 -1.95
CA GLN A 200 22.52 15.43 -1.98
C GLN A 200 21.68 16.71 -1.92
N ALA A 201 20.46 16.68 -2.47
CA ALA A 201 19.57 17.83 -2.55
C ALA A 201 18.66 17.97 -1.31
N CYS A 202 18.39 16.86 -0.63
CA CYS A 202 17.42 16.75 0.45
C CYS A 202 18.14 16.44 1.76
N SER A 203 17.99 17.32 2.76
CA SER A 203 18.57 17.09 4.09
C SER A 203 17.80 16.01 4.84
N GLU A 204 18.54 15.16 5.57
CA GLU A 204 17.96 14.27 6.57
C GLU A 204 18.29 14.74 8.00
N PRO A 205 17.30 14.82 8.90
CA PRO A 205 15.85 14.72 8.64
C PRO A 205 15.33 15.95 7.86
N PHE A 206 14.19 15.77 7.19
CA PHE A 206 13.62 16.78 6.29
C PHE A 206 13.04 17.98 7.02
N LEU A 207 12.38 17.74 8.15
CA LEU A 207 11.94 18.78 9.08
C LEU A 207 12.52 18.48 10.46
N GLN A 208 13.26 19.45 11.02
CA GLN A 208 13.65 19.47 12.42
C GLN A 208 12.88 20.55 13.17
N GLU A 209 12.36 20.19 14.33
CA GLU A 209 11.75 21.16 15.24
C GLU A 209 12.28 20.99 16.67
N ALA A 210 12.00 22.00 17.51
CA ALA A 210 12.33 22.00 18.92
C ALA A 210 13.82 21.68 19.22
N GLY A 211 14.73 22.24 18.40
CA GLY A 211 16.18 22.03 18.57
C GLY A 211 16.65 20.62 18.20
N GLY A 212 15.91 19.91 17.34
CA GLY A 212 16.25 18.57 16.89
C GLY A 212 15.61 17.45 17.71
N THR A 213 14.79 17.76 18.72
CA THR A 213 14.05 16.74 19.48
C THR A 213 12.89 16.14 18.69
N ARG A 214 12.45 16.80 17.61
CA ARG A 214 11.45 16.28 16.67
C ARG A 214 12.03 16.30 15.28
N ALA A 215 11.99 15.16 14.62
CA ALA A 215 12.55 14.94 13.30
C ALA A 215 11.51 14.22 12.46
N PHE A 216 11.09 14.84 11.36
CA PHE A 216 10.14 14.24 10.42
C PHE A 216 10.88 13.82 9.15
N PRO A 217 10.50 12.66 8.56
CA PRO A 217 11.10 12.19 7.32
C PRO A 217 10.76 13.11 6.16
N ASP A 218 11.52 12.94 5.08
CA ASP A 218 11.12 13.43 3.76
C ASP A 218 9.78 12.77 3.37
N PRO A 219 8.69 13.53 3.27
CA PRO A 219 7.38 12.97 2.98
C PRO A 219 7.24 12.47 1.55
N LEU A 220 8.17 12.83 0.65
CA LEU A 220 8.12 12.57 -0.78
C LEU A 220 8.97 11.37 -1.19
N ARG A 221 9.86 10.89 -0.30
CA ARG A 221 10.82 9.82 -0.58
C ARG A 221 10.13 8.54 -1.05
N LEU A 222 9.13 8.07 -0.30
CA LEU A 222 8.38 6.85 -0.62
C LEU A 222 7.69 6.93 -1.98
N HIS A 223 6.94 7.99 -2.24
CA HIS A 223 6.22 8.15 -3.50
C HIS A 223 7.18 8.31 -4.68
N THR A 224 8.29 9.03 -4.49
CA THR A 224 9.34 9.16 -5.52
C THR A 224 9.97 7.81 -5.83
N TRP A 225 10.29 7.01 -4.82
CA TRP A 225 10.81 5.65 -5.00
C TRP A 225 9.85 4.79 -5.83
N ILE A 226 8.56 4.82 -5.48
CA ILE A 226 7.50 4.06 -6.16
C ILE A 226 7.37 4.47 -7.63
N LEU A 227 7.45 5.76 -7.95
CA LEU A 227 7.31 6.22 -9.33
C LEU A 227 8.50 5.86 -10.21
N VAL A 228 9.71 5.85 -9.65
CA VAL A 228 10.95 5.66 -10.41
C VAL A 228 11.38 4.19 -10.47
N HIS A 229 10.83 3.36 -9.58
CA HIS A 229 10.90 1.90 -9.65
C HIS A 229 9.55 1.41 -10.15
N PRO A 230 9.36 1.29 -11.48
CA PRO A 230 8.08 0.85 -12.03
C PRO A 230 7.70 -0.49 -11.40
N THR A 231 6.39 -0.71 -11.23
CA THR A 231 5.86 -1.99 -10.78
C THR A 231 6.55 -3.11 -11.59
N PRO A 232 7.29 -4.01 -10.93
CA PRO A 232 7.96 -5.08 -11.65
C PRO A 232 6.90 -5.88 -12.40
N SER A 233 7.16 -6.20 -13.68
CA SER A 233 6.25 -7.09 -14.40
C SER A 233 6.21 -8.43 -13.66
N PRO A 234 5.04 -8.92 -13.23
CA PRO A 234 4.99 -10.18 -12.51
C PRO A 234 5.52 -11.30 -13.41
N PRO A 235 6.31 -12.26 -12.88
CA PRO A 235 6.89 -13.34 -13.66
C PRO A 235 5.81 -14.21 -14.33
N VAL A 236 6.13 -14.81 -15.48
CA VAL A 236 5.14 -15.40 -16.41
C VAL A 236 4.67 -16.82 -16.04
N ALA A 237 5.26 -17.54 -15.07
CA ALA A 237 5.02 -18.98 -14.88
C ALA A 237 4.58 -19.45 -13.46
N PRO A 238 3.73 -20.52 -13.36
CA PRO A 238 3.43 -21.20 -12.11
C PRO A 238 4.02 -22.64 -11.98
N LEU A 239 4.49 -23.01 -10.76
CA LEU A 239 4.13 -24.28 -10.07
C LEU A 239 4.43 -24.35 -8.55
N ALA A 240 3.75 -23.79 -7.58
CA ALA A 240 2.49 -23.09 -7.53
C ALA A 240 2.84 -21.64 -7.21
N ALA A 241 3.50 -21.08 -8.22
CA ALA A 241 4.01 -19.73 -8.43
C ALA A 241 4.92 -19.07 -7.37
N THR A 242 5.99 -19.62 -6.83
CA THR A 242 6.30 -21.00 -6.49
C THR A 242 6.78 -20.90 -5.06
N VAL A 243 5.83 -20.92 -4.14
CA VAL A 243 6.05 -20.96 -2.69
C VAL A 243 6.27 -19.59 -1.99
N PHE A 244 5.43 -18.61 -2.34
CA PHE A 244 4.71 -17.68 -1.44
C PHE A 244 5.37 -16.43 -0.79
N SER A 245 5.75 -15.44 -1.62
CA SER A 245 5.51 -14.02 -1.26
C SER A 245 4.92 -13.21 -2.44
N ALA A 246 3.65 -12.83 -2.29
CA ALA A 246 2.85 -11.95 -3.15
C ALA A 246 2.43 -12.48 -4.54
N SER A 247 1.29 -13.18 -4.54
CA SER A 247 0.18 -13.09 -5.53
C SER A 247 0.48 -13.11 -7.05
N TRP A 248 0.30 -14.30 -7.67
CA TRP A 248 -0.26 -14.59 -9.02
C TRP A 248 0.38 -14.00 -10.31
N SER A 249 0.09 -14.64 -11.46
CA SER A 249 0.24 -14.06 -12.80
C SER A 249 -0.96 -14.42 -13.71
N PRO A 250 -1.23 -13.66 -14.80
CA PRO A 250 -2.57 -13.49 -15.42
C PRO A 250 -3.15 -14.65 -16.26
N GLY A 251 -2.63 -15.87 -16.13
CA GLY A 251 -2.77 -16.97 -17.10
C GLY A 251 -3.61 -18.19 -16.68
N ASP A 252 -4.50 -18.11 -15.70
CA ASP A 252 -5.35 -19.23 -15.22
C ASP A 252 -6.42 -19.72 -16.24
N GLN A 253 -6.30 -19.32 -17.51
CA GLN A 253 -7.34 -19.40 -18.55
C GLN A 253 -7.56 -20.78 -19.20
N ALA A 254 -6.86 -21.86 -18.83
CA ALA A 254 -7.02 -23.14 -19.52
C ALA A 254 -7.77 -24.25 -18.74
N SER A 255 -7.65 -24.34 -17.41
CA SER A 255 -8.52 -25.16 -16.52
C SER A 255 -7.97 -25.20 -15.08
N PRO A 256 -8.60 -24.49 -14.12
CA PRO A 256 -8.38 -24.69 -12.70
C PRO A 256 -9.37 -25.76 -12.22
N ALA A 257 -8.90 -26.94 -11.80
CA ALA A 257 -9.78 -27.88 -11.12
C ALA A 257 -9.92 -27.50 -9.62
N THR A 258 -10.51 -26.31 -9.40
CA THR A 258 -11.34 -25.89 -8.27
C THR A 258 -10.74 -25.96 -6.86
N GLY A 259 -9.81 -25.03 -6.55
CA GLY A 259 -9.76 -24.45 -5.20
C GLY A 259 -11.04 -23.67 -4.88
N PRO A 260 -11.33 -23.29 -3.63
CA PRO A 260 -12.54 -22.56 -3.35
C PRO A 260 -12.28 -21.07 -3.56
N THR A 261 -12.86 -20.49 -4.61
CA THR A 261 -12.91 -19.03 -4.76
C THR A 261 -13.34 -18.33 -3.47
N ALA A 262 -13.02 -17.04 -3.33
CA ALA A 262 -13.55 -16.20 -2.23
C ALA A 262 -15.05 -16.42 -2.03
N THR A 263 -15.82 -16.40 -3.13
CA THR A 263 -17.25 -16.68 -3.17
C THR A 263 -17.59 -18.10 -2.70
N ALA A 264 -16.83 -19.12 -3.10
CA ALA A 264 -17.05 -20.51 -2.67
C ALA A 264 -16.74 -20.72 -1.18
N LEU A 265 -15.86 -19.89 -0.59
CA LEU A 265 -15.61 -19.83 0.85
C LEU A 265 -16.62 -18.97 1.62
N GLY A 266 -17.58 -18.35 0.93
CA GLY A 266 -18.58 -17.47 1.53
C GLY A 266 -18.07 -16.06 1.84
N LEU A 267 -16.92 -15.66 1.28
CA LEU A 267 -16.46 -14.27 1.28
C LEU A 267 -17.19 -13.50 0.17
N GLY A 268 -17.86 -12.43 0.54
CA GLY A 268 -18.58 -11.52 -0.35
C GLY A 268 -18.52 -10.09 0.16
N LEU A 269 -19.33 -9.19 -0.38
CA LEU A 269 -19.39 -7.82 0.15
C LEU A 269 -19.95 -7.84 1.58
N ALA A 270 -19.10 -7.58 2.59
CA ALA A 270 -19.54 -7.42 3.96
C ALA A 270 -20.12 -6.00 4.17
N SER A 271 -21.23 -5.92 4.91
CA SER A 271 -21.88 -4.65 5.26
C SER A 271 -21.54 -4.15 6.67
N SER A 272 -20.83 -4.96 7.47
CA SER A 272 -20.45 -4.64 8.84
C SER A 272 -19.22 -5.44 9.29
N PRO A 273 -18.50 -4.99 10.34
CA PRO A 273 -17.42 -5.76 10.95
C PRO A 273 -17.85 -7.16 11.43
N ASP A 274 -19.02 -7.28 12.06
CA ASP A 274 -19.53 -8.59 12.53
C ASP A 274 -19.81 -9.55 11.37
N GLU A 275 -20.26 -9.02 10.23
CA GLU A 275 -20.41 -9.82 9.02
C GLU A 275 -19.06 -10.25 8.44
N ALA A 276 -18.07 -9.35 8.45
CA ALA A 276 -16.71 -9.66 8.03
C ALA A 276 -16.11 -10.80 8.86
N LEU A 277 -16.22 -10.71 10.18
CA LEU A 277 -15.76 -11.75 11.11
C LEU A 277 -16.41 -13.11 10.81
N ARG A 278 -17.74 -13.14 10.62
CA ARG A 278 -18.48 -14.37 10.31
C ARG A 278 -18.04 -14.97 8.97
N GLN A 279 -17.84 -14.15 7.94
CA GLN A 279 -17.40 -14.62 6.63
C GLN A 279 -15.98 -15.21 6.73
N VAL A 280 -15.06 -14.55 7.43
CA VAL A 280 -13.70 -15.05 7.67
C VAL A 280 -13.70 -16.36 8.46
N GLN A 281 -14.52 -16.47 9.51
CA GLN A 281 -14.67 -17.70 10.30
C GLN A 281 -15.21 -18.85 9.44
N SER A 282 -16.26 -18.61 8.66
CA SER A 282 -16.85 -19.60 7.74
C SER A 282 -15.85 -20.05 6.67
N ALA A 283 -15.08 -19.12 6.12
CA ALA A 283 -14.02 -19.42 5.16
C ALA A 283 -12.94 -20.30 5.80
N THR A 284 -12.54 -19.97 7.04
CA THR A 284 -11.56 -20.74 7.82
C THR A 284 -12.04 -22.17 8.08
N GLU A 285 -13.25 -22.34 8.62
CA GLU A 285 -13.85 -23.65 8.87
C GLU A 285 -13.99 -24.50 7.59
N THR A 286 -14.20 -23.85 6.45
CA THR A 286 -14.27 -24.54 5.16
C THR A 286 -12.90 -25.00 4.70
N LEU A 287 -11.88 -24.16 4.81
CA LEU A 287 -10.49 -24.53 4.50
C LEU A 287 -9.97 -25.64 5.41
N ASP A 288 -10.22 -25.58 6.71
CA ASP A 288 -9.80 -26.60 7.67
C ASP A 288 -10.43 -27.97 7.34
N ARG A 289 -11.69 -27.98 6.89
CA ARG A 289 -12.35 -29.22 6.42
C ARG A 289 -11.69 -29.78 5.17
N TRP A 290 -11.23 -28.91 4.27
CA TRP A 290 -10.61 -29.33 3.01
C TRP A 290 -9.23 -29.93 3.22
N GLU A 291 -8.45 -29.32 4.11
CA GLU A 291 -7.16 -29.85 4.55
C GLU A 291 -7.32 -31.30 5.07
N GLN A 292 -8.40 -31.58 5.79
CA GLN A 292 -8.69 -32.89 6.38
C GLN A 292 -9.34 -33.91 5.41
N ALA A 293 -9.81 -33.48 4.24
CA ALA A 293 -10.76 -34.27 3.43
C ALA A 293 -10.15 -35.31 2.48
N GLY A 294 -8.83 -35.40 2.29
CA GLY A 294 -8.26 -36.28 1.27
C GLY A 294 -6.90 -36.90 1.59
N PRO A 295 -6.64 -38.16 1.18
CA PRO A 295 -5.31 -38.74 1.18
C PRO A 295 -4.50 -38.21 -0.02
N TRP A 296 -4.16 -36.93 0.01
CA TRP A 296 -3.46 -36.25 -1.09
C TRP A 296 -1.99 -36.69 -1.15
N PRO A 297 -1.41 -36.92 -2.35
CA PRO A 297 0.01 -37.20 -2.50
C PRO A 297 0.92 -36.15 -1.84
N GLY A 298 0.55 -34.87 -1.95
CA GLY A 298 1.28 -33.74 -1.36
C GLY A 298 0.85 -33.31 0.04
N ALA A 299 0.07 -34.10 0.78
CA ALA A 299 -0.48 -33.70 2.08
C ALA A 299 0.63 -33.29 3.10
N THR A 300 1.71 -34.07 3.19
CA THR A 300 2.85 -33.75 4.07
C THR A 300 3.51 -32.44 3.67
N LEU A 301 3.76 -32.26 2.37
CA LEU A 301 4.37 -31.04 1.86
C LEU A 301 3.49 -29.81 2.09
N ALA A 302 2.17 -29.94 1.92
CA ALA A 302 1.22 -28.87 2.20
C ALA A 302 1.22 -28.47 3.69
N ALA A 303 1.35 -29.44 4.60
CA ALA A 303 1.46 -29.19 6.04
C ALA A 303 2.80 -28.54 6.41
N ASP A 304 3.93 -29.04 5.88
CA ASP A 304 5.26 -28.50 6.13
C ASP A 304 5.41 -27.05 5.65
N LEU A 305 4.67 -26.68 4.60
CA LEU A 305 4.66 -25.34 4.02
C LEU A 305 3.57 -24.42 4.56
N ASP A 306 2.72 -24.90 5.47
CA ASP A 306 1.56 -24.16 5.99
C ASP A 306 0.65 -23.62 4.86
N ALA A 307 0.45 -24.45 3.84
CA ALA A 307 -0.14 -24.03 2.56
C ALA A 307 -1.56 -23.45 2.71
N PHE A 308 -2.38 -24.06 3.57
CA PHE A 308 -3.75 -23.61 3.80
C PHE A 308 -3.81 -22.29 4.57
N ALA A 309 -2.97 -22.06 5.58
CA ALA A 309 -2.94 -20.79 6.30
C ALA A 309 -2.39 -19.65 5.44
N LEU A 310 -1.43 -19.96 4.56
CA LEU A 310 -0.94 -19.05 3.53
C LEU A 310 -2.05 -18.64 2.56
N TYR A 311 -2.79 -19.61 2.04
CA TYR A 311 -3.91 -19.36 1.15
C TYR A 311 -4.97 -18.50 1.84
N ARG A 312 -5.36 -18.88 3.06
CA ARG A 312 -6.29 -18.13 3.91
C ARG A 312 -5.87 -16.67 4.09
N THR A 313 -4.63 -16.45 4.50
CA THR A 313 -4.09 -15.09 4.73
C THR A 313 -4.19 -14.25 3.47
N ARG A 314 -3.77 -14.77 2.31
CA ARG A 314 -3.78 -14.02 1.05
C ARG A 314 -5.18 -13.74 0.55
N LEU A 315 -6.06 -14.75 0.60
CA LEU A 315 -7.45 -14.61 0.19
C LEU A 315 -8.16 -13.53 1.01
N ILE A 316 -8.04 -13.57 2.34
CA ILE A 316 -8.71 -12.61 3.21
C ILE A 316 -8.06 -11.22 3.09
N THR A 317 -6.74 -11.13 2.91
CA THR A 317 -6.08 -9.84 2.69
C THR A 317 -6.59 -9.16 1.41
N ALA A 318 -6.61 -9.89 0.29
CA ALA A 318 -7.11 -9.36 -0.98
C ALA A 318 -8.60 -8.96 -0.88
N TRP A 319 -9.41 -9.82 -0.25
CA TRP A 319 -10.81 -9.50 0.03
C TRP A 319 -10.97 -8.26 0.93
N ALA A 320 -10.10 -8.09 1.93
CA ALA A 320 -10.13 -6.96 2.85
C ALA A 320 -9.64 -5.64 2.20
N GLU A 321 -8.75 -5.71 1.21
CA GLU A 321 -8.31 -4.56 0.40
C GLU A 321 -9.39 -4.09 -0.58
N GLU A 322 -10.26 -5.01 -1.02
CA GLU A 322 -11.46 -4.66 -1.80
C GLU A 322 -12.58 -4.04 -0.95
N ALA A 323 -12.51 -4.18 0.38
CA ALA A 323 -13.48 -3.56 1.27
C ALA A 323 -13.29 -2.03 1.29
N ALA A 324 -14.37 -1.29 1.01
CA ALA A 324 -14.33 0.17 1.00
C ALA A 324 -14.19 0.80 2.41
N GLU A 325 -14.54 0.06 3.46
CA GLU A 325 -14.64 0.58 4.83
C GLU A 325 -13.48 0.07 5.72
N PRO A 326 -12.62 0.95 6.26
CA PRO A 326 -11.47 0.55 7.08
C PRO A 326 -11.82 -0.31 8.29
N ALA A 327 -13.01 -0.13 8.88
CA ALA A 327 -13.46 -0.94 10.01
C ALA A 327 -13.73 -2.41 9.62
N ILE A 328 -14.19 -2.65 8.39
CA ILE A 328 -14.40 -4.00 7.84
C ILE A 328 -13.04 -4.65 7.58
N THR A 329 -12.13 -3.92 6.94
CA THR A 329 -10.75 -4.36 6.72
C THR A 329 -10.06 -4.70 8.05
N ALA A 330 -10.18 -3.84 9.07
CA ALA A 330 -9.57 -4.06 10.38
C ALA A 330 -10.04 -5.37 11.04
N GLU A 331 -11.35 -5.62 10.98
CA GLU A 331 -11.93 -6.82 11.57
C GLU A 331 -11.53 -8.08 10.81
N ALA A 332 -11.46 -8.01 9.47
CA ALA A 332 -10.95 -9.09 8.62
C ALA A 332 -9.50 -9.46 8.99
N LEU A 333 -8.61 -8.46 9.07
CA LEU A 333 -7.21 -8.66 9.40
C LEU A 333 -7.02 -9.17 10.84
N ARG A 334 -7.84 -8.68 11.78
CA ARG A 334 -7.84 -9.18 13.18
C ARG A 334 -8.19 -10.66 13.24
N ALA A 335 -9.23 -11.08 12.52
CA ALA A 335 -9.66 -12.47 12.48
C ALA A 335 -8.57 -13.41 11.93
N ILE A 336 -7.81 -12.98 10.91
CA ILE A 336 -6.63 -13.74 10.42
C ILE A 336 -5.57 -13.84 11.52
N ARG A 337 -5.24 -12.73 12.19
CA ARG A 337 -4.16 -12.70 13.19
C ARG A 337 -4.42 -13.65 14.35
N ASP A 338 -5.66 -13.76 14.82
CA ASP A 338 -5.99 -14.65 15.93
C ASP A 338 -5.80 -16.14 15.54
N THR A 339 -5.79 -16.45 14.24
CA THR A 339 -5.42 -17.80 13.73
C THR A 339 -3.90 -18.00 13.55
N ASN A 340 -3.12 -16.92 13.46
CA ASN A 340 -1.67 -16.95 13.22
C ASN A 340 -0.90 -16.52 14.48
N ALA A 341 -0.30 -17.47 15.20
CA ALA A 341 0.33 -17.23 16.52
C ALA A 341 1.63 -16.37 16.53
N GLY A 342 2.05 -15.79 15.40
CA GLY A 342 3.35 -15.12 15.25
C GLY A 342 3.28 -13.60 15.09
N ARG A 343 4.20 -12.87 15.75
CA ARG A 343 4.42 -11.41 15.58
C ARG A 343 5.57 -11.05 14.65
N THR A 344 6.22 -12.04 14.05
CA THR A 344 7.39 -11.86 13.18
C THR A 344 6.97 -11.92 11.73
N ILE A 345 7.80 -11.33 10.85
CA ILE A 345 7.70 -11.54 9.41
C ILE A 345 7.78 -13.04 9.13
N GLY A 346 6.93 -13.52 8.23
CA GLY A 346 6.91 -14.90 7.79
C GLY A 346 5.92 -15.13 6.66
N PRO A 347 5.75 -16.38 6.23
CA PRO A 347 4.91 -16.71 5.08
C PRO A 347 3.46 -16.25 5.29
N THR A 348 2.87 -16.55 6.45
CA THR A 348 1.50 -16.19 6.83
C THR A 348 1.36 -14.77 7.38
N ARG A 349 2.46 -14.01 7.43
CA ARG A 349 2.46 -12.61 7.86
C ARG A 349 3.54 -11.81 7.11
N PRO A 350 3.35 -11.63 5.79
CA PRO A 350 4.33 -10.99 4.94
C PRO A 350 4.49 -9.49 5.26
N PRO A 351 5.59 -8.84 4.83
CA PRO A 351 5.83 -7.42 5.09
C PRO A 351 4.70 -6.49 4.62
N SER A 352 4.13 -6.74 3.44
CA SER A 352 2.98 -5.97 2.93
C SER A 352 1.78 -6.00 3.88
N LEU A 353 1.42 -7.18 4.39
CA LEU A 353 0.33 -7.34 5.35
C LEU A 353 0.60 -6.57 6.65
N LEU A 354 1.83 -6.60 7.18
CA LEU A 354 2.18 -5.84 8.39
C LEU A 354 2.05 -4.32 8.16
N ALA A 355 2.45 -3.83 6.98
CA ALA A 355 2.29 -2.43 6.62
C ALA A 355 0.79 -2.05 6.45
N LEU A 356 -0.01 -2.95 5.87
CA LEU A 356 -1.47 -2.80 5.76
C LEU A 356 -2.14 -2.78 7.15
N GLU A 357 -1.79 -3.71 8.04
CA GLU A 357 -2.27 -3.76 9.44
C GLU A 357 -2.00 -2.44 10.17
N ALA A 358 -0.79 -1.89 10.02
CA ALA A 358 -0.42 -0.60 10.60
C ALA A 358 -1.29 0.54 10.03
N THR A 359 -1.47 0.57 8.72
CA THR A 359 -2.29 1.57 8.00
C THR A 359 -3.72 1.56 8.51
N VAL A 360 -4.35 0.38 8.49
CA VAL A 360 -5.74 0.19 8.89
C VAL A 360 -5.94 0.48 10.38
N SER A 361 -4.96 0.14 11.23
CA SER A 361 -4.99 0.49 12.66
C SER A 361 -5.02 2.00 12.88
N VAL A 362 -4.26 2.78 12.12
CA VAL A 362 -4.30 4.25 12.20
C VAL A 362 -5.64 4.78 11.65
N GLN A 363 -6.10 4.29 10.50
CA GLN A 363 -7.36 4.71 9.88
C GLN A 363 -8.59 4.47 10.77
N THR A 364 -8.55 3.43 11.60
CA THR A 364 -9.62 3.10 12.56
C THR A 364 -9.44 3.75 13.94
N GLY A 365 -8.43 4.60 14.12
CA GLY A 365 -8.15 5.30 15.39
C GLY A 365 -7.48 4.44 16.46
N HIS A 366 -7.09 3.20 16.14
CA HIS A 366 -6.34 2.30 17.01
C HIS A 366 -4.81 2.49 16.84
N ILE A 367 -4.33 3.73 16.97
CA ILE A 367 -2.95 4.12 16.65
C ILE A 367 -1.90 3.25 17.37
N ARG A 368 -2.07 2.98 18.68
CA ARG A 368 -1.19 2.08 19.45
C ARG A 368 -1.09 0.66 18.86
N ALA A 369 -2.13 0.18 18.19
CA ALA A 369 -2.14 -1.15 17.57
C ALA A 369 -1.32 -1.22 16.28
N ALA A 370 -0.97 -0.08 15.66
CA ALA A 370 -0.07 -0.03 14.50
C ALA A 370 1.39 -0.32 14.87
N LEU A 371 1.83 0.09 16.07
CA LEU A 371 3.24 0.02 16.49
C LEU A 371 3.82 -1.40 16.51
N PRO A 372 3.11 -2.45 17.00
CA PRO A 372 3.62 -3.82 16.93
C PRO A 372 3.88 -4.31 15.49
N ALA A 373 3.04 -3.90 14.53
CA ALA A 373 3.21 -4.29 13.13
C ALA A 373 4.43 -3.57 12.50
N LEU A 374 4.62 -2.29 12.79
CA LEU A 374 5.82 -1.54 12.37
C LEU A 374 7.10 -2.08 13.02
N GLN A 375 7.04 -2.46 14.30
CA GLN A 375 8.18 -3.06 14.99
C GLN A 375 8.58 -4.40 14.37
N ALA A 376 7.60 -5.21 13.92
CA ALA A 376 7.86 -6.46 13.22
C ALA A 376 8.59 -6.24 11.88
N LEU A 377 8.43 -5.08 11.24
CA LEU A 377 9.13 -4.70 10.01
C LEU A 377 10.58 -4.24 10.23
N SER A 378 11.02 -4.00 11.48
CA SER A 378 12.37 -3.47 11.78
C SER A 378 13.55 -4.22 11.15
N PRO A 379 13.53 -5.55 10.91
CA PRO A 379 14.61 -6.22 10.18
C PRO A 379 14.82 -5.68 8.75
N LEU A 380 13.82 -5.01 8.17
CA LEU A 380 13.86 -4.45 6.82
C LEU A 380 14.41 -3.01 6.77
N ASN A 381 14.77 -2.40 7.89
CA ASN A 381 15.33 -1.03 7.93
C ASN A 381 16.44 -0.76 6.88
N PRO A 382 17.39 -1.69 6.59
CA PRO A 382 18.44 -1.43 5.60
C PRO A 382 17.93 -1.24 4.17
N ILE A 383 16.76 -1.79 3.84
CA ILE A 383 16.14 -1.71 2.51
C ILE A 383 14.85 -0.88 2.49
N LEU A 384 14.34 -0.49 3.66
CA LEU A 384 13.22 0.43 3.91
C LEU A 384 13.70 1.56 4.83
N PRO A 385 14.56 2.48 4.34
CA PRO A 385 15.15 3.52 5.17
C PRO A 385 14.11 4.49 5.77
N GLU A 386 12.91 4.55 5.21
CA GLU A 386 11.82 5.41 5.69
C GLU A 386 11.12 4.84 6.94
N LEU A 387 11.25 3.54 7.21
CA LEU A 387 10.50 2.83 8.25
C LEU A 387 10.75 3.36 9.68
N PRO A 388 11.99 3.63 10.12
CA PRO A 388 12.23 4.19 11.45
C PRO A 388 11.52 5.53 11.65
N ALA A 389 11.62 6.42 10.67
CA ALA A 389 11.02 7.76 10.75
C ALA A 389 9.49 7.68 10.72
N LEU A 390 8.89 6.79 9.93
CA LEU A 390 7.45 6.54 9.98
C LEU A 390 6.98 5.96 11.31
N THR A 391 7.79 5.09 11.93
CA THR A 391 7.50 4.55 13.26
C THR A 391 7.47 5.68 14.29
N GLU A 392 8.42 6.62 14.23
CA GLU A 392 8.41 7.81 15.08
C GLU A 392 7.20 8.71 14.82
N VAL A 393 6.82 8.94 13.56
CA VAL A 393 5.61 9.72 13.23
C VAL A 393 4.34 9.09 13.81
N VAL A 394 4.22 7.75 13.80
CA VAL A 394 3.10 7.03 14.43
C VAL A 394 3.17 7.09 15.96
N ASN A 395 4.37 7.02 16.55
CA ASN A 395 4.57 7.24 17.99
C ASN A 395 4.15 8.66 18.40
N ASP A 396 4.55 9.68 17.64
CA ASP A 396 4.18 11.07 17.86
C ASP A 396 2.67 11.27 17.76
N LEU A 397 2.01 10.60 16.81
CA LEU A 397 0.55 10.62 16.70
C LEU A 397 -0.10 9.93 17.91
N GLN A 398 0.44 8.81 18.37
CA GLN A 398 -0.04 8.13 19.58
C GLN A 398 0.09 9.01 20.82
N VAL A 399 1.20 9.74 20.96
CA VAL A 399 1.38 10.72 22.04
C VAL A 399 0.36 11.85 21.88
N ALA A 400 0.30 12.47 20.69
CA ALA A 400 -0.58 13.60 20.43
C ALA A 400 -2.07 13.31 20.67
N SER A 401 -2.53 12.14 20.25
CA SER A 401 -3.92 11.68 20.45
C SER A 401 -4.24 11.33 21.91
N THR A 402 -3.23 11.21 22.78
CA THR A 402 -3.39 10.94 24.21
C THR A 402 -3.06 12.14 25.10
N LEU A 403 -2.47 13.20 24.56
CA LEU A 403 -2.36 14.49 25.24
C LEU A 403 -3.77 14.93 25.68
N GLY A 404 -3.92 15.35 26.93
CA GLY A 404 -5.23 15.72 27.48
C GLY A 404 -6.10 14.58 28.00
N ARG A 405 -5.72 13.29 27.86
CA ARG A 405 -6.33 12.19 28.63
C ARG A 405 -5.81 12.22 30.07
N SER A 406 -6.31 13.16 30.86
CA SER A 406 -6.17 13.15 32.31
C SER A 406 -7.05 12.05 32.89
N GLY A 407 -6.48 10.87 33.08
CA GLY A 407 -7.10 9.79 33.85
C GLY A 407 -8.08 8.93 33.06
N ASP A 408 -7.59 7.78 32.59
CA ASP A 408 -8.35 6.54 32.78
C ASP A 408 -7.39 5.51 33.36
N SER A 409 -7.11 5.71 34.65
CA SER A 409 -6.50 4.72 35.52
C SER A 409 -7.49 3.56 35.67
N LYS A 410 -7.52 2.66 34.70
CA LYS A 410 -7.96 1.29 34.90
C LYS A 410 -6.97 0.34 34.24
N GLU A 411 -5.82 0.21 34.90
CA GLU A 411 -5.31 -1.12 35.24
C GLU A 411 -6.43 -1.85 36.00
N PRO A 412 -6.75 -3.10 35.61
CA PRO A 412 -5.87 -4.24 35.85
C PRO A 412 -5.35 -4.93 34.59
#